data_AF-A0A6G0RC54-F1
#
_entry.id   AF-A0A6G0RC54-F1
#
_cell.length_a   1.000
_cell.length_b   1.000
_cell.length_c   1.000
_cell.angle_alpha   90.00
_cell.angle_beta   90.00
_cell.angle_gamma   90.00
#
_symmetry.space_group_name_H-M   'P 1'
#
loop_
_entity.id
_entity.type
_entity.pdbx_description
1 polymer ?
#
loop_
_entity_poly.entity_id
_entity_poly.type
_entity_poly.pdbx_seq_one_letter_code
_entity_poly.pdbx_strand_id
1 'polypeptide(L)'
;MLAFEEYQQVASPSRVLAVIALTPLPGLILMILLAAIPLQNPLLGLKGNPGFIVQSWLAYSTMTVALMFFIRSSLMLPNSAYSHKQCVLIALLTAGLNELAMLVLGAFWRFPIPFRSLLGIPTYAISLLLFHRAVIGRKWLYHRNEIIEYLPLFCAQASTLFIFEGVTLVFAHVPAFAQGIITITFPVLRAIIKRFIWRFSRCLEDISMDVTLCVVEVFGSLFQNACLQSARSPAIGGLMVVVDFVQALVEVKISSKARGLAKLDPKQAVMGVSRKGNSVLMHPSDVFAKPEKLSVNTSRRISRIACLTNGSQNTLDLNAIEADMSISTREQPSPGPPSSMPEAKRQHPTTIDDVDISHRQHAKMLSQTLQLVFASEVLVFAEYAEFVCTVLYGLYTVVLYHMPYAKYNLNFIGLSDERFWQAAANCGVYAAFEGFTLVFLFTLVRAKYGLSTLYQLAFILEKYWMSVQGKLVGSLALIFILNTVHQGMDLSLHFNWEKVLDGTAVHDEHPNS
;
A
#
# COMPACT_ATOMS: atom_id res chain seq x y z
N MET A 1 19.01 -5.37 -4.62
CA MET A 1 19.85 -6.55 -4.35
C MET A 1 21.01 -6.21 -3.42
N LEU A 2 21.95 -5.33 -3.78
CA LEU A 2 23.09 -4.98 -2.92
C LEU A 2 22.70 -4.53 -1.49
N ALA A 3 21.76 -3.61 -1.36
CA ALA A 3 21.28 -3.16 -0.04
C ALA A 3 20.61 -4.28 0.80
N PHE A 4 20.02 -5.28 0.13
CA PHE A 4 19.43 -6.42 0.83
C PHE A 4 20.50 -7.42 1.27
N GLU A 5 21.50 -7.69 0.42
CA GLU A 5 22.65 -8.52 0.79
C GLU A 5 23.45 -7.93 1.96
N GLU A 6 23.69 -6.61 1.94
CA GLU A 6 24.30 -5.89 3.06
C GLU A 6 23.47 -6.04 4.34
N TYR A 7 22.15 -5.88 4.25
CA TYR A 7 21.26 -6.08 5.39
C TYR A 7 21.34 -7.51 5.95
N GLN A 8 21.44 -8.52 5.08
CA GLN A 8 21.60 -9.92 5.52
C GLN A 8 22.92 -10.17 6.26
N GLN A 9 23.99 -9.45 5.90
CA GLN A 9 25.29 -9.58 6.56
C GLN A 9 25.33 -8.85 7.91
N VAL A 10 24.66 -7.70 8.01
CA VAL A 10 24.73 -6.82 9.19
C VAL A 10 23.64 -7.15 10.23
N ALA A 11 22.46 -7.59 9.82
CA ALA A 11 21.33 -7.77 10.72
C ALA A 11 21.38 -9.12 11.47
N SER A 12 21.34 -9.05 12.81
CA SER A 12 21.20 -10.25 13.63
C SER A 12 19.79 -10.86 13.54
N PRO A 13 19.63 -12.17 13.75
CA PRO A 13 18.30 -12.81 13.77
C PRO A 13 17.35 -12.22 14.81
N SER A 14 17.87 -11.78 15.96
CA SER A 14 17.09 -11.13 17.01
C SER A 14 16.55 -9.77 16.58
N ARG A 15 17.34 -8.96 15.87
CA ARG A 15 16.89 -7.69 15.28
C ARG A 15 15.78 -7.93 14.26
N VAL A 16 15.96 -8.91 13.37
CA VAL A 16 14.96 -9.28 12.34
C VAL A 16 13.63 -9.65 13.00
N LEU A 17 13.65 -10.53 14.01
CA LEU A 17 12.44 -10.93 14.73
C LEU A 17 11.80 -9.75 15.49
N ALA A 18 12.61 -8.90 16.13
CA ALA A 18 12.11 -7.74 16.85
C ALA A 18 11.43 -6.74 15.91
N VAL A 19 12.00 -6.45 14.73
CA VAL A 19 11.38 -5.57 13.74
C VAL A 19 10.02 -6.09 13.32
N ILE A 20 9.92 -7.38 12.98
CA ILE A 20 8.68 -8.02 12.55
C ILE A 20 7.62 -7.93 13.66
N ALA A 21 7.97 -8.28 14.90
CA ALA A 21 7.02 -8.30 16.01
C ALA A 21 6.62 -6.90 16.53
N LEU A 22 7.55 -5.94 16.53
CA LEU A 22 7.33 -4.61 17.13
C LEU A 22 6.71 -3.61 16.16
N THR A 23 6.86 -3.80 14.85
CA THR A 23 6.25 -2.92 13.83
C THR A 23 4.76 -2.66 14.09
N PRO A 24 3.89 -3.64 14.34
CA PRO A 24 2.45 -3.37 14.49
C PRO A 24 2.03 -2.69 15.81
N LEU A 25 2.84 -2.77 16.86
CA LEU A 25 2.43 -2.38 18.22
C LEU A 25 2.14 -0.89 18.44
N PRO A 26 2.91 0.07 17.88
CA PRO A 26 2.67 1.50 18.10
C PRO A 26 1.25 1.93 17.71
N GLY A 27 0.74 1.42 16.59
CA GLY A 27 -0.63 1.69 16.16
C GLY A 27 -1.66 1.14 17.12
N LEU A 28 -1.53 -0.12 17.53
CA LEU A 28 -2.44 -0.75 18.50
C LEU A 28 -2.47 0.01 19.84
N ILE A 29 -1.29 0.34 20.38
CA ILE A 29 -1.16 1.08 21.64
C ILE A 29 -1.84 2.45 21.52
N LEU A 30 -1.63 3.17 20.42
CA LEU A 30 -2.23 4.47 20.21
C LEU A 30 -3.76 4.42 20.15
N MET A 31 -4.31 3.39 19.50
CA MET A 31 -5.76 3.18 19.48
C MET A 31 -6.34 2.83 20.85
N ILE A 32 -5.63 2.00 21.62
CA ILE A 32 -6.00 1.67 23.00
C ILE A 32 -6.00 2.92 23.88
N LEU A 33 -4.98 3.78 23.75
CA LEU A 33 -4.90 5.04 24.48
C LEU A 33 -6.04 6.00 24.10
N LEU A 34 -6.42 6.05 22.83
CA LEU A 34 -7.59 6.83 22.38
C LEU A 34 -8.90 6.27 22.97
N ALA A 35 -9.06 4.95 23.00
CA ALA A 35 -10.23 4.30 23.56
C ALA A 35 -10.32 4.41 25.10
N ALA A 36 -9.19 4.58 25.78
CA ALA A 36 -9.14 4.79 27.22
C ALA A 36 -9.73 6.15 27.64
N ILE A 37 -9.91 7.10 26.71
CA ILE A 37 -10.55 8.39 26.99
C ILE A 37 -12.04 8.17 27.27
N PRO A 38 -12.56 8.56 28.45
CA PRO A 38 -13.92 8.28 28.83
C PRO A 38 -14.91 9.09 27.98
N LEU A 39 -15.80 8.38 27.30
CA LEU A 39 -16.93 8.95 26.57
C LEU A 39 -18.17 9.07 27.45
N GLN A 40 -18.99 10.09 27.19
CA GLN A 40 -20.28 10.32 27.86
C GLN A 40 -21.42 9.94 26.93
N ASN A 41 -22.66 9.93 27.44
CA ASN A 41 -23.83 9.64 26.60
C ASN A 41 -24.01 10.76 25.55
N PRO A 42 -24.07 10.44 24.24
CA PRO A 42 -24.23 11.44 23.19
C PRO A 42 -25.55 12.21 23.28
N LEU A 43 -26.58 11.67 23.94
CA LEU A 43 -27.87 12.34 24.15
C LEU A 43 -27.78 13.58 25.05
N LEU A 44 -26.72 13.74 25.84
CA LEU A 44 -26.47 14.93 26.67
C LEU A 44 -26.07 16.17 25.84
N GLY A 45 -25.99 16.03 24.51
CA GLY A 45 -25.60 17.10 23.61
C GLY A 45 -24.11 17.45 23.71
N LEU A 46 -23.70 18.47 22.96
CA LEU A 46 -22.29 18.79 22.80
C LEU A 46 -21.59 19.19 24.11
N LYS A 47 -22.28 19.97 24.96
CA LYS A 47 -21.73 20.45 26.25
C LYS A 47 -21.50 19.31 27.25
N GLY A 48 -22.29 18.24 27.16
CA GLY A 48 -22.18 17.08 28.04
C GLY A 48 -21.09 16.08 27.63
N ASN A 49 -20.41 16.29 26.50
CA ASN A 49 -19.47 15.33 25.91
C ASN A 49 -18.04 15.90 25.70
N PRO A 50 -17.38 16.48 26.73
CA PRO A 50 -16.02 17.02 26.57
C PRO A 50 -14.99 15.91 26.26
N GLY A 51 -15.20 14.69 26.77
CA GLY A 51 -14.32 13.55 26.49
C GLY A 51 -14.29 13.19 25.01
N PHE A 52 -15.45 13.23 24.35
CA PHE A 52 -15.56 13.02 22.91
C PHE A 52 -14.77 14.07 22.11
N ILE A 53 -14.84 15.35 22.49
CA ILE A 53 -14.14 16.43 21.78
C ILE A 53 -12.63 16.17 21.80
N VAL A 54 -12.08 15.84 22.97
CA VAL A 54 -10.66 15.54 23.14
C VAL A 54 -10.28 14.27 22.37
N GLN A 55 -11.06 13.20 22.49
CA GLN A 55 -10.81 11.95 21.79
C GLN A 55 -10.85 12.13 20.27
N SER A 56 -11.86 12.83 19.75
CA SER A 56 -12.01 13.10 18.32
C SER A 56 -10.83 13.94 17.80
N TRP A 57 -10.45 15.00 18.51
CA TRP A 57 -9.28 15.80 18.15
C TRP A 57 -8.00 14.97 18.09
N LEU A 58 -7.75 14.12 19.08
CA LEU A 58 -6.56 13.25 19.12
C LEU A 58 -6.61 12.17 18.03
N ALA A 59 -7.77 11.60 17.73
CA ALA A 59 -7.94 10.60 16.69
C ALA A 59 -7.70 11.19 15.29
N TYR A 60 -8.29 12.35 14.98
CA TYR A 60 -8.03 13.07 13.73
C TYR A 60 -6.58 13.58 13.65
N SER A 61 -5.99 14.02 14.77
CA SER A 61 -4.56 14.41 14.82
C SER A 61 -3.66 13.22 14.49
N THR A 62 -3.92 12.05 15.10
CA THR A 62 -3.23 10.80 14.85
C THR A 62 -3.30 10.39 13.38
N MET A 63 -4.52 10.38 12.82
CA MET A 63 -4.76 10.08 11.42
C MET A 63 -3.99 11.05 10.50
N THR A 64 -3.96 12.34 10.84
CA THR A 64 -3.26 13.36 10.05
C THR A 64 -1.75 13.22 10.14
N VAL A 65 -1.17 12.92 11.31
CA VAL A 65 0.26 12.64 11.45
C VAL A 65 0.66 11.43 10.60
N ALA A 66 -0.14 10.36 10.68
CA ALA A 66 0.08 9.13 9.92
C ALA A 66 0.04 9.41 8.40
N LEU A 67 -0.91 10.24 7.96
CA LEU A 67 -1.00 10.73 6.59
C LEU A 67 0.22 11.55 6.18
N MET A 68 0.71 12.44 7.04
CA MET A 68 1.88 13.27 6.75
C MET A 68 3.17 12.47 6.61
N PHE A 69 3.40 11.48 7.48
CA PHE A 69 4.54 10.58 7.36
C PHE A 69 4.45 9.73 6.10
N PHE A 70 3.24 9.28 5.76
CA PHE A 70 2.99 8.58 4.52
C PHE A 70 3.32 9.44 3.28
N ILE A 71 2.83 10.69 3.19
CA ILE A 71 3.12 11.60 2.06
C ILE A 71 4.61 11.93 1.99
N ARG A 72 5.24 12.25 3.14
CA ARG A 72 6.66 12.57 3.23
C ARG A 72 7.54 11.41 2.74
N SER A 73 7.22 10.20 3.16
CA SER A 73 7.92 8.98 2.72
C SER A 73 7.75 8.75 1.24
N SER A 74 6.54 8.97 0.71
CA SER A 74 6.24 8.76 -0.69
C SER A 74 6.98 9.77 -1.56
N LEU A 75 7.00 11.05 -1.19
CA LEU A 75 7.71 12.10 -1.92
C LEU A 75 9.24 12.11 -1.67
N MET A 76 9.77 11.21 -0.85
CA MET A 76 11.19 11.16 -0.45
C MET A 76 11.77 12.51 0.00
N LEU A 77 10.97 13.35 0.66
CA LEU A 77 11.38 14.71 1.03
C LEU A 77 12.48 14.66 2.10
N PRO A 78 13.60 15.41 1.95
CA PRO A 78 14.63 15.44 2.97
C PRO A 78 14.13 16.14 4.25
N ASN A 79 14.74 15.82 5.40
CA ASN A 79 14.39 16.44 6.69
C ASN A 79 14.60 17.96 6.71
N SER A 80 15.52 18.47 5.87
CA SER A 80 15.81 19.90 5.71
C SER A 80 14.71 20.67 4.98
N ALA A 81 13.97 19.99 4.10
CA ALA A 81 12.84 20.57 3.38
C ALA A 81 11.56 20.52 4.21
N TYR A 82 11.29 19.39 4.88
CA TYR A 82 10.04 19.17 5.60
C TYR A 82 10.24 18.43 6.93
N SER A 83 10.35 19.14 8.05
CA SER A 83 10.71 18.53 9.34
C SER A 83 9.58 17.68 9.95
N HIS A 84 9.92 16.64 10.70
CA HIS A 84 8.96 15.86 11.52
C HIS A 84 8.15 16.75 12.47
N LYS A 85 8.78 17.76 13.07
CA LYS A 85 8.10 18.72 13.95
C LYS A 85 7.04 19.53 13.20
N GLN A 86 7.32 19.90 11.95
CA GLN A 86 6.37 20.61 11.09
C GLN A 86 5.20 19.70 10.69
N CYS A 87 5.46 18.43 10.39
CA CYS A 87 4.41 17.45 10.11
C CYS A 87 3.43 17.31 11.28
N VAL A 88 3.96 17.16 12.50
CA VAL A 88 3.13 17.05 13.72
C VAL A 88 2.39 18.36 14.00
N LEU A 89 3.04 19.51 13.87
CA LEU A 89 2.40 20.81 14.07
C LEU A 89 1.24 21.02 13.09
N ILE A 90 1.46 20.77 11.79
CA ILE A 90 0.43 20.88 10.77
C ILE A 90 -0.73 19.94 11.09
N ALA A 91 -0.43 18.69 11.46
CA ALA A 91 -1.46 17.72 11.81
C ALA A 91 -2.35 18.15 12.98
N LEU A 92 -1.75 18.64 14.07
CA LEU A 92 -2.48 19.12 15.25
C LEU A 92 -3.35 20.33 14.93
N LEU A 93 -2.83 21.27 14.14
CA LEU A 93 -3.55 22.47 13.73
C LEU A 93 -4.71 22.13 12.77
N THR A 94 -4.47 21.26 11.78
CA THR A 94 -5.50 20.80 10.84
C THR A 94 -6.63 20.07 11.57
N ALA A 95 -6.30 19.12 12.44
CA ALA A 95 -7.29 18.42 13.23
C ALA A 95 -8.03 19.37 14.18
N GLY A 96 -7.33 20.31 14.81
CA GLY A 96 -7.94 21.29 15.71
C GLY A 96 -8.94 22.22 15.02
N LEU A 97 -8.58 22.75 13.83
CA LEU A 97 -9.49 23.61 13.07
C LEU A 97 -10.68 22.83 12.50
N ASN A 98 -10.45 21.59 12.05
CA ASN A 98 -11.53 20.71 11.61
C ASN A 98 -12.51 20.40 12.75
N GLU A 99 -11.99 20.07 13.93
CA GLU A 99 -12.80 19.87 15.12
C GLU A 99 -13.58 21.12 15.48
N LEU A 100 -12.95 22.28 15.53
CA LEU A 100 -13.63 23.54 15.81
C LEU A 100 -14.77 23.80 14.82
N ALA A 101 -14.55 23.58 13.52
CA ALA A 101 -15.60 23.72 12.51
C ALA A 101 -16.76 22.75 12.75
N MET A 102 -16.48 21.49 13.09
CA MET A 102 -17.51 20.51 13.42
C MET A 102 -18.22 20.81 14.74
N LEU A 103 -17.54 21.37 15.74
CA LEU A 103 -18.18 21.83 16.98
C LEU A 103 -19.16 22.96 16.72
N VAL A 104 -18.77 23.93 15.90
CA VAL A 104 -19.64 25.02 15.47
C VAL A 104 -20.85 24.47 14.72
N LEU A 105 -20.65 23.58 13.76
CA LEU A 105 -21.74 22.93 13.02
C LEU A 105 -22.69 22.16 13.96
N GLY A 106 -22.14 21.38 14.90
CA GLY A 106 -22.91 20.61 15.87
C GLY A 106 -23.69 21.48 16.86
N ALA A 107 -23.19 22.67 17.17
CA ALA A 107 -23.88 23.64 18.00
C ALA A 107 -25.08 24.29 17.29
N PHE A 108 -24.98 24.50 15.96
CA PHE A 108 -26.06 25.12 15.16
C PHE A 108 -27.08 24.12 14.64
N TRP A 109 -26.69 22.86 14.40
CA TRP A 109 -27.55 21.87 13.76
C TRP A 109 -28.07 20.80 14.73
N ARG A 110 -27.24 19.80 15.06
CA ARG A 110 -27.58 18.69 15.96
C ARG A 110 -26.30 17.95 16.39
N PHE A 111 -26.36 17.28 17.53
CA PHE A 111 -25.33 16.37 18.02
C PHE A 111 -25.92 15.00 18.38
N PRO A 112 -25.26 13.87 18.06
CA PRO A 112 -24.22 13.68 17.05
C PRO A 112 -24.60 14.20 15.66
N ILE A 113 -23.59 14.63 14.89
CA ILE A 113 -23.78 15.19 13.54
C ILE A 113 -23.91 14.04 12.55
N PRO A 114 -25.00 13.94 11.76
CA PRO A 114 -25.16 12.93 10.72
C PRO A 114 -23.96 12.90 9.76
N PHE A 115 -23.34 11.73 9.59
CA PHE A 115 -22.18 11.54 8.72
C PHE A 115 -21.05 12.57 8.93
N ARG A 116 -20.73 12.88 10.20
CA ARG A 116 -19.72 13.89 10.57
C ARG A 116 -18.41 13.70 9.82
N SER A 117 -17.93 12.47 9.68
CA SER A 117 -16.66 12.18 9.00
C SER A 117 -16.69 12.54 7.51
N LEU A 118 -17.85 12.43 6.84
CA LEU A 118 -18.03 12.81 5.44
C LEU A 118 -18.19 14.34 5.28
N LEU A 119 -19.00 14.96 6.14
CA LEU A 119 -19.19 16.42 6.18
C LEU A 119 -17.92 17.17 6.55
N GLY A 120 -17.03 16.55 7.32
CA GLY A 120 -15.75 17.10 7.71
C GLY A 120 -14.68 17.06 6.61
N ILE A 121 -14.88 16.34 5.49
CA ILE A 121 -13.84 16.23 4.44
C ILE A 121 -13.46 17.60 3.86
N PRO A 122 -14.40 18.48 3.46
CA PRO A 122 -14.05 19.79 2.90
C PRO A 122 -13.32 20.68 3.90
N THR A 123 -13.79 20.73 5.15
CA THR A 123 -13.17 21.54 6.21
C THR A 123 -11.78 21.03 6.56
N TYR A 124 -11.60 19.71 6.61
CA TYR A 124 -10.32 19.06 6.80
C TYR A 124 -9.35 19.39 5.66
N ALA A 125 -9.79 19.26 4.40
CA ALA A 125 -8.96 19.55 3.22
C ALA A 125 -8.52 21.02 3.17
N ILE A 126 -9.42 21.97 3.42
CA ILE A 126 -9.11 23.40 3.47
C ILE A 126 -8.12 23.70 4.60
N SER A 127 -8.35 23.13 5.79
CA SER A 127 -7.47 23.31 6.96
C SER A 127 -6.08 22.73 6.70
N LEU A 128 -5.99 21.57 6.05
CA LEU A 128 -4.73 20.94 5.68
C LEU A 128 -3.94 21.85 4.73
N LEU A 129 -4.57 22.35 3.67
CA LEU A 129 -3.94 23.25 2.70
C LEU A 129 -3.50 24.57 3.34
N LEU A 130 -4.34 25.15 4.21
CA LEU A 130 -4.05 26.39 4.93
C LEU A 130 -2.80 26.26 5.79
N PHE A 131 -2.73 25.24 6.65
CA PHE A 131 -1.60 25.08 7.57
C PHE A 131 -0.33 24.60 6.88
N HIS A 132 -0.44 23.79 5.81
CA HIS A 132 0.71 23.50 4.95
C HIS A 132 1.32 24.80 4.38
N ARG A 133 0.48 25.67 3.83
CA ARG A 133 0.95 26.96 3.31
C ARG A 133 1.52 27.86 4.41
N ALA A 134 0.90 27.89 5.59
CA ALA A 134 1.34 28.73 6.70
C ALA A 134 2.68 28.28 7.31
N VAL A 135 2.85 26.98 7.56
CA VAL A 135 4.03 26.43 8.26
C VAL A 135 5.22 26.23 7.33
N ILE A 136 4.99 25.81 6.08
CA ILE A 136 6.06 25.57 5.09
C ILE A 136 6.46 26.90 4.40
N GLY A 137 5.53 27.87 4.33
CA GLY A 137 5.77 29.19 3.76
C GLY A 137 6.15 29.14 2.28
N ARG A 138 7.13 29.95 1.88
CA ARG A 138 7.58 30.04 0.47
C ARG A 138 8.18 28.74 -0.08
N LYS A 139 8.67 27.83 0.77
CA LYS A 139 9.19 26.50 0.34
C LYS A 139 8.11 25.61 -0.29
N TRP A 140 6.84 25.86 0.04
CA TRP A 140 5.70 25.15 -0.55
C TRP A 140 5.56 25.47 -2.04
N LEU A 141 5.85 26.72 -2.44
CA LEU A 141 5.82 27.12 -3.85
C LEU A 141 6.89 26.41 -4.67
N TYR A 142 8.05 26.13 -4.08
CA TYR A 142 9.14 25.42 -4.75
C TYR A 142 8.76 23.97 -5.08
N HIS A 143 8.13 23.26 -4.15
CA HIS A 143 7.69 21.86 -4.34
C HIS A 143 6.23 21.74 -4.82
N ARG A 144 5.59 22.86 -5.21
CA ARG A 144 4.17 22.88 -5.57
C ARG A 144 3.85 21.92 -6.71
N ASN A 145 4.71 21.85 -7.71
CA ASN A 145 4.48 21.00 -8.88
C ASN A 145 4.55 19.52 -8.51
N GLU A 146 5.51 19.13 -7.66
CA GLU A 146 5.64 17.74 -7.15
C GLU A 146 4.41 17.34 -6.32
N ILE A 147 3.91 18.26 -5.48
CA ILE A 147 2.69 18.01 -4.67
C ILE A 147 1.45 17.88 -5.58
N ILE A 148 1.30 18.74 -6.59
CA ILE A 148 0.18 18.67 -7.54
C ILE A 148 0.23 17.37 -8.35
N GLU A 149 1.42 16.92 -8.74
CA GLU A 149 1.62 15.66 -9.45
C GLU A 149 1.30 14.43 -8.57
N TYR A 150 1.55 14.52 -7.26
CA TYR A 150 1.23 13.47 -6.28
C TYR A 150 -0.26 13.44 -5.89
N LEU A 151 -0.99 14.55 -6.02
CA LEU A 151 -2.38 14.68 -5.57
C LEU A 151 -3.33 13.61 -6.13
N PRO A 152 -3.30 13.24 -7.42
CA PRO A 152 -4.16 12.17 -7.96
C PRO A 152 -3.91 10.82 -7.31
N LEU A 153 -2.64 10.50 -7.02
CA LEU A 153 -2.25 9.26 -6.35
C LEU A 153 -2.77 9.24 -4.90
N PHE A 154 -2.64 10.36 -4.18
CA PHE A 154 -3.21 10.53 -2.86
C PHE A 154 -4.73 10.31 -2.85
N CYS A 155 -5.45 10.93 -3.80
CA CYS A 155 -6.90 10.75 -3.91
C CYS A 155 -7.29 9.29 -4.22
N ALA A 156 -6.53 8.60 -5.07
CA ALA A 156 -6.76 7.18 -5.37
C ALA A 156 -6.53 6.26 -4.15
N GLN A 157 -5.61 6.61 -3.27
CA GLN A 157 -5.40 5.87 -2.02
C GLN A 157 -6.47 6.19 -0.98
N ALA A 158 -6.85 7.46 -0.84
CA ALA A 158 -7.92 7.87 0.05
C ALA A 158 -9.26 7.22 -0.35
N SER A 159 -9.54 7.10 -1.66
CA SER A 159 -10.76 6.42 -2.13
C SER A 159 -10.80 4.94 -1.77
N THR A 160 -9.64 4.28 -1.66
CA THR A 160 -9.56 2.86 -1.28
C THR A 160 -10.14 2.61 0.11
N LEU A 161 -9.94 3.54 1.05
CA LEU A 161 -10.54 3.47 2.39
C LEU A 161 -12.07 3.46 2.31
N PHE A 162 -12.65 4.41 1.57
CA PHE A 162 -14.10 4.50 1.41
C PHE A 162 -14.70 3.30 0.65
N ILE A 163 -13.97 2.76 -0.33
CA ILE A 163 -14.41 1.57 -1.07
C ILE A 163 -14.47 0.35 -0.14
N PHE A 164 -13.42 0.08 0.63
CA PHE A 164 -13.40 -1.08 1.53
C PHE A 164 -14.35 -0.92 2.72
N GLU A 165 -14.51 0.29 3.23
CA GLU A 165 -15.53 0.59 4.23
C GLU A 165 -16.93 0.31 3.68
N GLY A 166 -17.23 0.80 2.47
CA GLY A 166 -18.50 0.54 1.79
C GLY A 166 -18.77 -0.95 1.59
N VAL A 167 -17.73 -1.74 1.24
CA VAL A 167 -17.86 -3.21 1.13
C VAL A 167 -18.16 -3.85 2.49
N THR A 168 -17.45 -3.45 3.54
CA THR A 168 -17.66 -3.97 4.90
C THR A 168 -19.08 -3.70 5.38
N LEU A 169 -19.54 -2.49 5.12
CA LEU A 169 -20.87 -2.03 5.45
C LEU A 169 -21.95 -2.81 4.70
N VAL A 170 -21.81 -2.97 3.38
CA VAL A 170 -22.73 -3.79 2.58
C VAL A 170 -22.71 -5.24 3.08
N PHE A 171 -21.53 -5.78 3.36
CA PHE A 171 -21.36 -7.15 3.85
C PHE A 171 -22.15 -7.40 5.15
N ALA A 172 -22.20 -6.44 6.07
CA ALA A 172 -22.93 -6.57 7.34
C ALA A 172 -24.46 -6.70 7.16
N HIS A 173 -25.04 -6.06 6.13
CA HIS A 173 -26.49 -5.96 5.95
C HIS A 173 -27.08 -7.00 4.97
N VAL A 174 -26.25 -7.65 4.16
CA VAL A 174 -26.72 -8.62 3.15
C VAL A 174 -26.89 -10.04 3.71
N PRO A 175 -27.73 -10.89 3.10
CA PRO A 175 -27.88 -12.30 3.50
C PRO A 175 -26.61 -13.13 3.22
N ALA A 176 -26.50 -14.29 3.87
CA ALA A 176 -25.31 -15.14 3.83
C ALA A 176 -24.85 -15.54 2.41
N PHE A 177 -25.78 -15.76 1.48
CA PHE A 177 -25.45 -16.06 0.08
C PHE A 177 -24.71 -14.89 -0.60
N ALA A 178 -25.18 -13.66 -0.38
CA ALA A 178 -24.54 -12.46 -0.91
C ALA A 178 -23.19 -12.18 -0.22
N GLN A 179 -23.07 -12.46 1.10
CA GLN A 179 -21.77 -12.42 1.80
C GLN A 179 -20.74 -13.36 1.13
N GLY A 180 -21.15 -14.55 0.70
CA GLY A 180 -20.31 -15.47 -0.07
C GLY A 180 -19.83 -14.90 -1.41
N ILE A 181 -20.73 -14.24 -2.17
CA ILE A 181 -20.38 -13.59 -3.45
C ILE A 181 -19.38 -12.46 -3.23
N ILE A 182 -19.58 -11.63 -2.20
CA ILE A 182 -18.67 -10.53 -1.88
C ILE A 182 -17.28 -11.09 -1.54
N THR A 183 -17.22 -12.16 -0.74
CA THR A 183 -15.97 -12.85 -0.36
C THR A 183 -15.18 -13.32 -1.59
N ILE A 184 -15.84 -14.01 -2.53
CA ILE A 184 -15.20 -14.50 -3.77
C ILE A 184 -14.74 -13.33 -4.66
N THR A 185 -15.47 -12.20 -4.63
CA THR A 185 -15.16 -11.02 -5.44
C THR A 185 -14.09 -10.12 -4.82
N PHE A 186 -13.82 -10.26 -3.51
CA PHE A 186 -12.91 -9.38 -2.77
C PHE A 186 -11.47 -9.37 -3.30
N PRO A 187 -10.85 -10.50 -3.65
CA PRO A 187 -9.54 -10.53 -4.35
C PRO A 187 -9.53 -9.76 -5.66
N VAL A 188 -10.62 -9.86 -6.43
CA VAL A 188 -10.76 -9.18 -7.73
C VAL A 188 -10.84 -7.68 -7.51
N LEU A 189 -11.59 -7.24 -6.50
CA LEU A 189 -11.64 -5.84 -6.09
C LEU A 189 -10.25 -5.32 -5.69
N ARG A 190 -9.53 -6.04 -4.83
CA ARG A 190 -8.14 -5.70 -4.46
C ARG A 190 -7.26 -5.56 -5.71
N ALA A 191 -7.35 -6.48 -6.66
CA ALA A 191 -6.59 -6.42 -7.91
C ALA A 191 -6.96 -5.21 -8.79
N ILE A 192 -8.25 -4.87 -8.89
CA ILE A 192 -8.72 -3.69 -9.63
C ILE A 192 -8.19 -2.41 -8.99
N ILE A 193 -8.27 -2.29 -7.67
CA ILE A 193 -7.76 -1.12 -6.93
C ILE A 193 -6.24 -1.00 -7.09
N LYS A 194 -5.49 -2.10 -6.96
CA LYS A 194 -4.03 -2.12 -7.22
C LYS A 194 -3.71 -1.60 -8.62
N ARG A 195 -4.44 -2.05 -9.65
CA ARG A 195 -4.27 -1.57 -11.03
C ARG A 195 -4.63 -0.10 -11.20
N PHE A 196 -5.68 0.36 -10.53
CA PHE A 196 -6.12 1.75 -10.57
C PHE A 196 -5.08 2.68 -9.94
N ILE A 197 -4.59 2.37 -8.74
CA ILE A 197 -3.53 3.13 -8.06
C ILE A 197 -2.24 3.12 -8.88
N TRP A 198 -1.88 1.97 -9.44
CA TRP A 198 -0.69 1.84 -10.28
C TRP A 198 -0.70 2.78 -11.50
N ARG A 199 -1.89 3.08 -12.05
CA ARG A 199 -2.02 4.04 -13.16
C ARG A 199 -1.55 5.45 -12.80
N PHE A 200 -1.85 5.90 -11.58
CA PHE A 200 -1.42 7.21 -11.08
C PHE A 200 0.02 7.20 -10.57
N SER A 201 0.49 6.05 -10.10
CA SER A 201 1.87 5.93 -9.62
C SER A 201 2.91 6.00 -10.75
N ARG A 202 2.53 5.78 -12.02
CA ARG A 202 3.45 5.90 -13.16
C ARG A 202 4.03 7.30 -13.35
N CYS A 203 3.39 8.33 -12.80
CA CYS A 203 3.93 9.70 -12.78
C CYS A 203 5.16 9.84 -11.87
N LEU A 204 5.46 8.82 -11.05
CA LEU A 204 6.50 8.85 -10.03
C LEU A 204 7.36 7.58 -10.14
N GLU A 205 8.33 7.61 -11.07
CA GLU A 205 9.07 6.43 -11.56
C GLU A 205 9.73 5.56 -10.47
N ASP A 206 9.97 6.07 -9.26
CA ASP A 206 10.58 5.34 -8.13
C ASP A 206 9.61 5.01 -6.96
N ILE A 207 8.36 5.50 -7.00
CA ILE A 207 7.38 5.42 -5.89
C ILE A 207 6.42 4.21 -6.04
N SER A 208 6.51 3.50 -7.18
CA SER A 208 5.53 2.50 -7.64
C SER A 208 5.25 1.31 -6.72
N MET A 209 6.20 0.89 -5.88
CA MET A 209 6.05 -0.30 -5.03
C MET A 209 5.42 0.02 -3.66
N ASP A 210 6.01 0.98 -2.95
CA ASP A 210 5.72 1.30 -1.54
C ASP A 210 4.30 1.82 -1.32
N VAL A 211 3.79 2.52 -2.32
CA VAL A 211 2.52 3.25 -2.29
C VAL A 211 1.36 2.37 -2.72
N THR A 212 1.53 1.60 -3.80
CA THR A 212 0.44 0.80 -4.39
C THR A 212 0.15 -0.43 -3.56
N LEU A 213 1.18 -1.15 -3.13
CA LEU A 213 0.99 -2.43 -2.48
C LEU A 213 0.51 -2.26 -1.05
N CYS A 214 1.23 -1.46 -0.26
CA CYS A 214 0.97 -1.39 1.18
C CYS A 214 -0.41 -0.85 1.53
N VAL A 215 -0.99 0.09 0.76
CA VAL A 215 -2.35 0.60 1.00
C VAL A 215 -3.38 -0.52 0.86
N VAL A 216 -3.35 -1.21 -0.28
CA VAL A 216 -4.41 -2.16 -0.61
C VAL A 216 -4.32 -3.40 0.27
N GLU A 217 -3.12 -3.89 0.59
CA GLU A 217 -2.99 -5.04 1.48
C GLU A 217 -3.37 -4.70 2.91
N VAL A 218 -2.90 -3.59 3.48
CA VAL A 218 -3.21 -3.24 4.89
C VAL A 218 -4.69 -2.91 5.03
N PHE A 219 -5.25 -2.07 4.15
CA PHE A 219 -6.66 -1.68 4.25
C PHE A 219 -7.56 -2.86 3.92
N GLY A 220 -7.28 -3.57 2.83
CA GLY A 220 -8.04 -4.75 2.43
C GLY A 220 -8.09 -5.79 3.55
N SER A 221 -6.97 -6.05 4.22
CA SER A 221 -6.90 -7.01 5.31
C SER A 221 -7.69 -6.56 6.54
N LEU A 222 -7.55 -5.30 6.98
CA LEU A 222 -8.29 -4.80 8.15
C LEU A 222 -9.82 -4.82 7.91
N PHE A 223 -10.27 -4.40 6.73
CA PHE A 223 -11.69 -4.40 6.39
C PHE A 223 -12.25 -5.80 6.13
N GLN A 224 -11.44 -6.73 5.62
CA GLN A 224 -11.80 -8.15 5.56
C GLN A 224 -12.02 -8.75 6.95
N ASN A 225 -11.20 -8.36 7.93
CA ASN A 225 -11.41 -8.75 9.33
C ASN A 225 -12.69 -8.16 9.93
N ALA A 226 -13.04 -6.92 9.58
CA ALA A 226 -14.32 -6.35 9.96
C ALA A 226 -15.52 -7.09 9.30
N CYS A 227 -15.37 -7.55 8.05
CA CYS A 227 -16.35 -8.43 7.41
C CYS A 227 -16.46 -9.77 8.15
N LEU A 228 -15.34 -10.38 8.52
CA LEU A 228 -15.32 -11.64 9.27
C LEU A 228 -16.07 -11.53 10.61
N GLN A 229 -15.92 -10.41 11.32
CA GLN A 229 -16.66 -10.16 12.57
C GLN A 229 -18.19 -10.08 12.34
N SER A 230 -18.61 -9.57 11.19
CA SER A 230 -20.03 -9.45 10.79
C SER A 230 -20.57 -10.67 10.03
N ALA A 231 -19.79 -11.74 9.90
CA ALA A 231 -20.19 -12.92 9.14
C ALA A 231 -21.33 -13.67 9.82
N ARG A 232 -22.41 -13.97 9.08
CA ARG A 232 -23.59 -14.64 9.64
C ARG A 232 -23.43 -16.14 9.84
N SER A 233 -22.38 -16.75 9.28
CA SER A 233 -22.13 -18.19 9.32
C SER A 233 -20.64 -18.51 9.34
N PRO A 234 -20.19 -19.53 10.10
CA PRO A 234 -18.80 -19.98 10.08
C PRO A 234 -18.36 -20.48 8.69
N ALA A 235 -19.31 -20.91 7.85
CA ALA A 235 -19.02 -21.31 6.47
C ALA A 235 -18.41 -20.17 5.64
N ILE A 236 -18.79 -18.92 5.93
CA ILE A 236 -18.26 -17.74 5.22
C ILE A 236 -16.83 -17.45 5.66
N GLY A 237 -16.53 -17.59 6.96
CA GLY A 237 -15.15 -17.52 7.45
C GLY A 237 -14.26 -18.60 6.83
N GLY A 238 -14.78 -19.84 6.71
CA GLY A 238 -14.09 -20.91 5.98
C GLY A 238 -13.87 -20.59 4.50
N LEU A 239 -14.84 -19.96 3.84
CA LEU A 239 -14.71 -19.50 2.46
C LEU A 239 -13.64 -18.42 2.32
N MET A 240 -13.56 -17.46 3.25
CA MET A 240 -12.51 -16.42 3.27
C MET A 240 -11.12 -17.08 3.27
N VAL A 241 -10.87 -18.00 4.21
CA VAL A 241 -9.59 -18.74 4.29
C VAL A 241 -9.24 -19.44 2.97
N VAL A 242 -10.20 -20.13 2.37
CA VAL A 242 -9.97 -20.85 1.10
C VAL A 242 -9.65 -19.86 -0.04
N VAL A 243 -10.37 -18.75 -0.11
CA VAL A 243 -10.17 -17.72 -1.14
C VAL A 243 -8.79 -17.07 -0.99
N ASP A 244 -8.39 -16.70 0.22
CA ASP A 244 -7.08 -16.09 0.52
C ASP A 244 -5.94 -17.07 0.17
N PHE A 245 -6.05 -18.33 0.60
CA PHE A 245 -5.07 -19.37 0.27
C PHE A 245 -4.93 -19.61 -1.24
N VAL A 246 -6.05 -19.67 -1.97
CA VAL A 246 -6.04 -19.82 -3.44
C VAL A 246 -5.42 -18.59 -4.10
N GLN A 247 -5.74 -17.38 -3.62
CA GLN A 247 -5.15 -16.15 -4.15
C GLN A 247 -3.63 -16.17 -3.99
N ALA A 248 -3.13 -16.49 -2.81
CA ALA A 248 -1.69 -16.56 -2.53
C ALA A 248 -0.96 -17.57 -3.43
N LEU A 249 -1.55 -18.75 -3.66
CA LEU A 249 -1.02 -19.75 -4.59
C LEU A 249 -0.99 -19.25 -6.04
N VAL A 250 -2.01 -18.51 -6.47
CA VAL A 250 -2.06 -17.90 -7.80
C VAL A 250 -0.94 -16.87 -7.95
N GLU A 251 -0.69 -16.03 -6.94
CA GLU A 251 0.40 -15.05 -6.94
C GLU A 251 1.78 -15.71 -7.04
N VAL A 252 2.02 -16.78 -6.29
CA VAL A 252 3.25 -17.61 -6.40
C VAL A 252 3.40 -18.20 -7.81
N LYS A 253 2.31 -18.71 -8.39
CA LYS A 253 2.33 -19.35 -9.73
C LYS A 253 2.59 -18.33 -10.84
N ILE A 254 2.04 -17.12 -10.73
CA ILE A 254 2.31 -16.02 -11.66
C ILE A 254 3.79 -15.63 -11.59
N SER A 255 4.33 -15.46 -10.37
CA SER A 255 5.74 -15.18 -10.12
C SER A 255 6.69 -16.28 -10.63
N SER A 256 6.21 -17.53 -10.63
CA SER A 256 6.90 -18.67 -11.23
C SER A 256 6.90 -18.66 -12.76
N LYS A 257 5.77 -18.29 -13.37
CA LYS A 257 5.58 -18.34 -14.83
C LYS A 257 6.39 -17.25 -15.55
N ALA A 258 6.56 -16.08 -14.92
CA ALA A 258 7.50 -15.05 -15.37
C ALA A 258 8.92 -15.60 -15.57
N ARG A 259 9.32 -16.61 -14.78
CA ARG A 259 10.60 -17.34 -14.91
C ARG A 259 10.58 -18.46 -15.95
N GLY A 260 9.44 -19.16 -16.09
CA GLY A 260 9.29 -20.25 -17.07
C GLY A 260 9.37 -19.76 -18.51
N LEU A 261 8.74 -18.61 -18.81
CA LEU A 261 8.83 -17.94 -20.12
C LEU A 261 10.25 -17.43 -20.43
N ALA A 262 11.06 -17.17 -19.42
CA ALA A 262 12.47 -16.82 -19.57
C ALA A 262 13.38 -18.04 -19.83
N LYS A 263 13.05 -19.21 -19.25
CA LYS A 263 13.74 -20.48 -19.50
C LYS A 263 13.33 -21.15 -20.81
N LEU A 264 12.22 -20.76 -21.43
CA LEU A 264 11.70 -21.33 -22.68
C LEU A 264 12.32 -20.74 -23.96
N ASP A 265 13.33 -19.87 -23.84
CA ASP A 265 14.16 -19.49 -24.98
C ASP A 265 15.64 -19.93 -24.88
N PRO A 266 15.94 -21.24 -24.73
CA PRO A 266 17.27 -21.76 -25.05
C PRO A 266 17.43 -21.96 -26.56
N LYS A 267 16.34 -22.04 -27.33
CA LYS A 267 16.39 -22.38 -28.76
C LYS A 267 16.70 -21.19 -29.68
N GLN A 268 16.45 -19.93 -29.29
CA GLN A 268 17.00 -18.78 -30.05
C GLN A 268 18.42 -18.40 -29.61
N ALA A 269 18.88 -18.84 -28.44
CA ALA A 269 20.27 -18.65 -28.02
C ALA A 269 21.25 -19.71 -28.59
N VAL A 270 20.75 -20.86 -29.04
CA VAL A 270 21.58 -21.97 -29.56
C VAL A 270 21.69 -21.99 -31.09
N MET A 271 20.93 -21.19 -31.85
CA MET A 271 21.08 -21.07 -33.32
C MET A 271 22.12 -20.04 -33.80
N GLY A 272 22.97 -19.52 -32.91
CA GLY A 272 24.03 -18.57 -33.28
C GLY A 272 25.41 -19.19 -33.50
N VAL A 273 25.54 -20.53 -33.50
CA VAL A 273 26.85 -21.20 -33.67
C VAL A 273 26.90 -21.93 -35.01
N SER A 274 27.88 -21.52 -35.84
CA SER A 274 28.28 -22.07 -37.15
C SER A 274 27.47 -21.51 -38.34
N ARG A 275 28.05 -21.06 -39.47
CA ARG A 275 29.38 -21.24 -40.06
C ARG A 275 29.57 -20.17 -41.15
N LYS A 276 30.82 -19.77 -41.38
CA LYS A 276 31.33 -19.01 -42.54
C LYS A 276 30.51 -19.20 -43.84
N GLY A 277 30.14 -18.09 -44.49
CA GLY A 277 30.03 -18.00 -45.95
C GLY A 277 28.63 -17.82 -46.55
N ASN A 278 28.52 -16.77 -47.35
CA ASN A 278 27.54 -16.46 -48.39
C ASN A 278 26.17 -15.85 -48.01
N SER A 279 25.99 -14.67 -48.59
CA SER A 279 24.82 -13.80 -48.63
C SER A 279 23.56 -14.52 -49.13
N VAL A 280 22.43 -14.32 -48.45
CA VAL A 280 21.09 -14.33 -49.06
C VAL A 280 20.20 -13.32 -48.33
N LEU A 281 19.66 -12.38 -49.10
CA LEU A 281 18.64 -11.41 -48.74
C LEU A 281 17.28 -12.14 -48.62
N MET A 282 16.58 -12.03 -47.49
CA MET A 282 15.17 -12.41 -47.40
C MET A 282 14.33 -11.21 -46.93
N HIS A 283 13.53 -10.70 -47.86
CA HIS A 283 12.34 -9.89 -47.59
C HIS A 283 11.15 -10.86 -47.51
N PRO A 284 10.27 -10.73 -46.51
CA PRO A 284 8.88 -10.44 -46.88
C PRO A 284 8.20 -9.46 -45.91
N SER A 285 7.77 -8.34 -46.48
CA SER A 285 6.48 -7.73 -46.21
C SER A 285 5.40 -8.81 -46.09
N ASP A 286 4.72 -8.84 -44.95
CA ASP A 286 3.26 -9.03 -44.81
C ASP A 286 2.90 -9.45 -43.38
N VAL A 287 2.97 -8.49 -42.44
CA VAL A 287 2.02 -8.44 -41.32
C VAL A 287 1.76 -6.96 -41.01
N PHE A 288 0.82 -6.38 -41.74
CA PHE A 288 0.30 -5.03 -41.49
C PHE A 288 -0.35 -4.95 -40.09
N ALA A 289 0.02 -3.94 -39.31
CA ALA A 289 -0.91 -2.94 -38.78
C ALA A 289 -0.10 -1.78 -38.14
N LYS A 290 -0.07 -0.64 -38.82
CA LYS A 290 0.37 0.65 -38.28
C LYS A 290 -0.44 1.02 -37.03
N PRO A 291 0.18 1.68 -36.06
CA PRO A 291 -0.43 2.85 -35.48
C PRO A 291 0.36 4.11 -35.84
N GLU A 292 -0.44 5.12 -36.09
CA GLU A 292 -0.18 6.51 -36.37
C GLU A 292 0.83 7.17 -35.42
N LYS A 293 1.66 8.03 -36.00
CA LYS A 293 2.68 8.80 -35.29
C LYS A 293 2.00 9.84 -34.39
N LEU A 294 2.17 9.71 -33.07
CA LEU A 294 2.03 10.83 -32.14
C LEU A 294 3.41 11.13 -31.56
N SER A 295 4.04 12.20 -32.06
CA SER A 295 5.31 12.70 -31.54
C SER A 295 5.07 13.34 -30.17
N VAL A 296 5.43 12.65 -29.10
CA VAL A 296 5.52 13.23 -27.76
C VAL A 296 7.00 13.28 -27.40
N ASN A 297 7.55 14.50 -27.34
CA ASN A 297 8.89 14.78 -26.84
C ASN A 297 9.04 14.25 -25.42
N THR A 298 9.64 13.08 -25.29
CA THR A 298 10.00 12.49 -23.99
C THR A 298 11.38 13.02 -23.62
N SER A 299 11.43 14.07 -22.80
CA SER A 299 12.67 14.49 -22.15
C SER A 299 13.02 13.42 -21.10
N ARG A 300 13.98 12.54 -21.41
CA ARG A 300 14.56 11.58 -20.47
C ARG A 300 15.34 12.37 -19.41
N ARG A 301 14.76 12.55 -18.23
CA ARG A 301 15.51 12.96 -17.03
C ARG A 301 15.96 11.69 -16.30
N ILE A 302 17.24 11.39 -16.44
CA ILE A 302 17.96 10.34 -15.71
C ILE A 302 17.67 10.45 -14.20
N SER A 303 17.22 9.33 -13.61
CA SER A 303 16.89 9.18 -12.19
C SER A 303 18.09 9.53 -11.29
N ARG A 304 17.87 10.45 -10.34
CA ARG A 304 18.89 11.01 -9.42
C ARG A 304 19.25 10.13 -8.22
N ILE A 305 18.92 8.83 -8.22
CA ILE A 305 19.17 7.95 -7.06
C ILE A 305 20.56 7.28 -7.12
N ALA A 306 21.29 7.35 -8.25
CA ALA A 306 22.62 6.74 -8.35
C ALA A 306 23.78 7.56 -7.73
N CYS A 307 23.55 8.76 -7.16
CA CYS A 307 24.65 9.68 -6.84
C CYS A 307 24.81 10.07 -5.36
N LEU A 308 24.17 9.39 -4.40
CA LEU A 308 24.26 9.77 -2.97
C LEU A 308 24.72 8.65 -2.02
N THR A 309 25.49 7.68 -2.51
CA THR A 309 26.30 6.82 -1.64
C THR A 309 27.79 7.06 -1.93
N ASN A 310 28.49 7.50 -0.88
CA ASN A 310 29.83 8.06 -0.86
C ASN A 310 30.92 7.31 -1.66
N GLY A 311 31.76 8.11 -2.32
CA GLY A 311 33.22 8.07 -2.17
C GLY A 311 33.92 6.72 -2.19
N SER A 312 34.04 6.10 -3.36
CA SER A 312 35.24 5.37 -3.78
C SER A 312 35.17 5.11 -5.29
N GLN A 313 36.29 5.28 -5.97
CA GLN A 313 36.43 5.22 -7.42
C GLN A 313 36.03 3.85 -7.98
N ASN A 314 35.10 3.85 -8.94
CA ASN A 314 35.02 3.01 -10.16
C ASN A 314 33.58 2.97 -10.66
N THR A 315 33.10 4.07 -11.25
CA THR A 315 31.79 4.13 -11.91
C THR A 315 31.98 4.08 -13.42
N LEU A 316 31.47 3.02 -14.05
CA LEU A 316 31.31 2.89 -15.50
C LEU A 316 30.44 4.04 -16.03
N ASP A 317 31.04 4.84 -16.92
CA ASP A 317 30.47 6.06 -17.48
C ASP A 317 29.42 5.75 -18.57
N LEU A 318 28.14 5.81 -18.21
CA LEU A 318 27.02 5.55 -19.13
C LEU A 318 26.80 6.67 -20.17
N ASN A 319 27.54 7.78 -20.10
CA ASN A 319 27.43 8.88 -21.06
C ASN A 319 28.13 8.59 -22.40
N ALA A 320 28.97 7.57 -22.48
CA ALA A 320 29.65 7.18 -23.71
C ALA A 320 28.73 6.48 -24.74
N ILE A 321 27.48 6.17 -24.39
CA ILE A 321 26.54 5.40 -25.22
C ILE A 321 25.69 6.31 -26.13
N GLU A 322 25.56 7.61 -25.83
CA GLU A 322 24.62 8.49 -26.54
C GLU A 322 25.29 9.31 -27.68
N ALA A 323 26.62 9.32 -27.75
CA ALA A 323 27.36 10.04 -28.81
C ALA A 323 27.43 9.29 -30.16
N ASP A 324 27.14 7.99 -30.20
CA ASP A 324 27.34 7.15 -31.40
C ASP A 324 26.09 7.02 -32.29
N MET A 325 24.99 7.71 -31.95
CA MET A 325 23.69 7.56 -32.64
C MET A 325 23.22 8.80 -33.42
N SER A 326 24.01 9.86 -33.51
CA SER A 326 23.62 11.08 -34.22
C SER A 326 24.77 11.79 -34.94
N ILE A 327 25.24 11.21 -36.05
CA ILE A 327 25.92 11.83 -37.21
C ILE A 327 25.79 10.72 -38.30
N SER A 328 25.26 10.87 -39.51
CA SER A 328 25.18 11.98 -40.45
C SER A 328 24.07 11.69 -41.47
N THR A 329 23.25 12.70 -41.77
CA THR A 329 22.40 12.73 -42.97
C THR A 329 23.18 13.45 -44.08
N ARG A 330 23.59 12.69 -45.09
CA ARG A 330 23.64 13.04 -46.53
C ARG A 330 24.52 14.23 -46.99
N GLU A 331 25.66 13.90 -47.61
CA GLU A 331 26.21 14.54 -48.82
C GLU A 331 27.26 13.60 -49.50
N GLN A 332 27.35 13.62 -50.84
CA GLN A 332 28.20 12.79 -51.73
C GLN A 332 28.68 13.69 -52.90
N PRO A 333 29.71 13.39 -53.73
CA PRO A 333 31.01 12.71 -53.53
C PRO A 333 32.22 13.48 -54.17
N SER A 334 33.49 13.11 -53.85
CA SER A 334 34.65 13.11 -54.78
C SER A 334 35.90 12.41 -54.19
N PRO A 335 36.85 11.88 -55.00
CA PRO A 335 37.70 10.75 -54.62
C PRO A 335 39.14 11.13 -54.22
N GLY A 336 39.70 10.41 -53.24
CA GLY A 336 41.13 10.44 -52.85
C GLY A 336 41.55 9.17 -52.08
N PRO A 337 42.83 8.73 -52.16
CA PRO A 337 43.27 7.36 -51.84
C PRO A 337 43.49 7.09 -50.33
N PRO A 338 43.68 5.81 -49.91
CA PRO A 338 43.33 5.36 -48.56
C PRO A 338 44.47 5.57 -47.56
N SER A 339 44.15 6.01 -46.35
CA SER A 339 45.06 5.91 -45.20
C SER A 339 44.31 5.53 -43.92
N SER A 340 44.81 4.46 -43.29
CA SER A 340 44.60 3.96 -41.92
C SER A 340 43.16 3.86 -41.37
N MET A 341 42.69 2.62 -41.21
CA MET A 341 41.53 2.30 -40.38
C MET A 341 41.74 2.76 -38.92
N PRO A 342 40.75 3.41 -38.28
CA PRO A 342 40.71 3.50 -36.83
C PRO A 342 40.33 2.14 -36.25
N GLU A 343 41.13 1.66 -35.32
CA GLU A 343 40.92 0.43 -34.57
C GLU A 343 39.62 0.55 -33.75
N ALA A 344 38.56 -0.13 -34.20
CA ALA A 344 37.28 -0.17 -33.51
C ALA A 344 37.47 -0.82 -32.13
N LYS A 345 37.21 -0.04 -31.07
CA LYS A 345 37.24 -0.45 -29.67
C LYS A 345 36.26 -1.62 -29.46
N ARG A 346 36.75 -2.86 -29.59
CA ARG A 346 35.99 -4.07 -29.28
C ARG A 346 35.67 -4.03 -27.78
N GLN A 347 34.41 -3.78 -27.45
CA GLN A 347 33.90 -3.98 -26.10
C GLN A 347 34.01 -5.48 -25.80
N HIS A 348 34.96 -5.83 -24.95
CA HIS A 348 35.24 -7.21 -24.59
C HIS A 348 34.05 -7.78 -23.77
N PRO A 349 33.54 -8.96 -24.13
CA PRO A 349 32.61 -9.68 -23.29
C PRO A 349 33.28 -10.04 -21.95
N THR A 350 32.51 -9.95 -20.87
CA THR A 350 32.96 -10.32 -19.52
C THR A 350 32.85 -11.82 -19.36
N THR A 351 34.00 -12.48 -19.22
CA THR A 351 34.11 -13.92 -18.99
C THR A 351 33.95 -14.23 -17.50
N ILE A 352 33.00 -15.09 -17.15
CA ILE A 352 32.87 -15.71 -15.82
C ILE A 352 32.79 -17.23 -16.06
N ASP A 353 33.68 -17.98 -15.42
CA ASP A 353 33.77 -19.46 -15.51
C ASP A 353 33.77 -20.02 -16.94
N ASP A 354 34.67 -19.54 -17.81
CA ASP A 354 34.84 -20.00 -19.21
C ASP A 354 33.61 -19.85 -20.12
N VAL A 355 32.59 -19.10 -19.69
CA VAL A 355 31.42 -18.76 -20.52
C VAL A 355 31.48 -17.29 -20.92
N ASP A 356 31.53 -17.06 -22.24
CA ASP A 356 31.52 -15.72 -22.82
C ASP A 356 30.07 -15.23 -22.90
N ILE A 357 29.63 -14.48 -21.88
CA ILE A 357 28.25 -14.02 -21.77
C ILE A 357 28.16 -12.64 -22.43
N SER A 358 27.31 -12.51 -23.44
CA SER A 358 27.03 -11.21 -24.07
C SER A 358 26.48 -10.23 -23.02
N HIS A 359 26.91 -8.96 -23.03
CA HIS A 359 26.35 -7.90 -22.17
C HIS A 359 24.81 -7.88 -22.16
N ARG A 360 24.18 -8.24 -23.28
CA ARG A 360 22.72 -8.33 -23.41
C ARG A 360 22.11 -9.48 -22.60
N GLN A 361 22.81 -10.60 -22.46
CA GLN A 361 22.40 -11.76 -21.67
C GLN A 361 22.55 -11.48 -20.16
N HIS A 362 23.63 -10.81 -19.74
CA HIS A 362 23.79 -10.33 -18.37
C HIS A 362 22.69 -9.33 -17.97
N ALA A 363 22.39 -8.34 -18.83
CA ALA A 363 21.33 -7.39 -18.58
C ALA A 363 19.94 -8.06 -18.48
N LYS A 364 19.67 -9.06 -19.33
CA LYS A 364 18.43 -9.84 -19.30
C LYS A 364 18.32 -10.67 -18.00
N MET A 365 19.40 -11.32 -17.59
CA MET A 365 19.45 -12.10 -16.34
C MET A 365 19.26 -11.20 -15.12
N LEU A 366 19.94 -10.05 -15.07
CA LEU A 366 19.81 -9.07 -13.99
C LEU A 366 18.38 -8.54 -13.88
N SER A 367 17.77 -8.16 -15.01
CA SER A 367 16.38 -7.69 -15.07
C SER A 367 15.40 -8.75 -14.55
N GLN A 368 15.59 -10.01 -14.92
CA GLN A 368 14.75 -11.12 -14.47
C GLN A 368 14.90 -11.40 -12.97
N THR A 369 16.13 -11.40 -12.46
CA THR A 369 16.39 -11.58 -11.02
C THR A 369 15.78 -10.41 -10.24
N LEU A 370 15.86 -9.19 -10.75
CA LEU A 370 15.26 -8.02 -10.09
C LEU A 370 13.73 -8.09 -10.08
N GLN A 371 13.09 -8.45 -11.20
CA GLN A 371 11.64 -8.66 -11.25
C GLN A 371 11.18 -9.75 -10.30
N LEU A 372 12.00 -10.80 -10.13
CA LEU A 372 11.68 -11.85 -9.21
C LEU A 372 11.79 -11.41 -7.74
N VAL A 373 12.89 -10.77 -7.38
CA VAL A 373 13.08 -10.25 -6.02
C VAL A 373 11.95 -9.29 -5.68
N PHE A 374 11.60 -8.41 -6.62
CA PHE A 374 10.44 -7.53 -6.49
C PHE A 374 9.13 -8.31 -6.26
N ALA A 375 8.86 -9.34 -7.07
CA ALA A 375 7.66 -10.14 -6.91
C ALA A 375 7.63 -10.91 -5.57
N SER A 376 8.79 -11.35 -5.06
CA SER A 376 8.86 -11.95 -3.72
C SER A 376 8.75 -10.92 -2.60
N GLU A 377 9.27 -9.70 -2.77
CA GLU A 377 9.10 -8.61 -1.79
C GLU A 377 7.61 -8.31 -1.62
N VAL A 378 6.91 -8.18 -2.75
CA VAL A 378 5.48 -7.94 -2.83
C VAL A 378 4.69 -9.04 -2.12
N LEU A 379 4.94 -10.30 -2.48
CA LEU A 379 4.25 -11.45 -1.90
C LEU A 379 4.51 -11.56 -0.39
N VAL A 380 5.78 -11.52 0.03
CA VAL A 380 6.17 -11.65 1.45
C VAL A 380 5.53 -10.57 2.32
N PHE A 381 5.45 -9.33 1.79
CA PHE A 381 4.78 -8.24 2.49
C PHE A 381 3.26 -8.42 2.55
N ALA A 382 2.63 -8.87 1.47
CA ALA A 382 1.18 -9.06 1.40
C ALA A 382 0.71 -10.10 2.44
N GLU A 383 1.32 -11.29 2.44
CA GLU A 383 1.02 -12.36 3.39
C GLU A 383 1.25 -11.91 4.85
N TYR A 384 2.34 -11.17 5.08
CA TYR A 384 2.62 -10.61 6.40
C TYR A 384 1.55 -9.60 6.83
N ALA A 385 1.11 -8.73 5.91
CA ALA A 385 0.09 -7.73 6.20
C ALA A 385 -1.26 -8.39 6.51
N GLU A 386 -1.65 -9.45 5.80
CA GLU A 386 -2.87 -10.22 6.05
C GLU A 386 -2.86 -10.85 7.44
N PHE A 387 -1.79 -11.57 7.78
CA PHE A 387 -1.63 -12.17 9.10
C PHE A 387 -1.59 -11.13 10.23
N VAL A 388 -0.76 -10.10 10.10
CA VAL A 388 -0.58 -9.11 11.18
C VAL A 388 -1.80 -8.22 11.36
N CYS A 389 -2.47 -7.79 10.28
CA CYS A 389 -3.71 -7.02 10.40
C CYS A 389 -4.81 -7.85 11.07
N THR A 390 -4.87 -9.15 10.79
CA THR A 390 -5.81 -10.08 11.43
C THR A 390 -5.57 -10.20 12.93
N VAL A 391 -4.32 -10.47 13.35
CA VAL A 391 -3.95 -10.54 14.76
C VAL A 391 -4.19 -9.20 15.47
N LEU A 392 -3.80 -8.10 14.83
CA LEU A 392 -4.00 -6.75 15.37
C LEU A 392 -5.48 -6.43 15.57
N TYR A 393 -6.31 -6.68 14.56
CA TYR A 393 -7.74 -6.40 14.62
C TYR A 393 -8.42 -7.25 15.69
N GLY A 394 -8.09 -8.54 15.80
CA GLY A 394 -8.58 -9.42 16.85
C GLY A 394 -8.21 -8.93 18.25
N LEU A 395 -6.94 -8.61 18.49
CA LEU A 395 -6.46 -8.06 19.77
C LEU A 395 -7.11 -6.70 20.09
N TYR A 396 -7.18 -5.82 19.09
CA TYR A 396 -7.86 -4.52 19.19
C TYR A 396 -9.30 -4.70 19.64
N THR A 397 -10.07 -5.56 18.97
CA THR A 397 -11.48 -5.81 19.28
C THR A 397 -11.68 -6.39 20.68
N VAL A 398 -10.87 -7.37 21.09
CA VAL A 398 -10.92 -7.96 22.44
C VAL A 398 -10.62 -6.92 23.52
N VAL A 399 -9.56 -6.13 23.34
CA VAL A 399 -9.18 -5.12 24.32
C VAL A 399 -10.26 -4.03 24.42
N LEU A 400 -10.79 -3.56 23.28
CA LEU A 400 -11.80 -2.51 23.28
C LEU A 400 -13.13 -2.94 23.90
N TYR A 401 -13.52 -4.20 23.74
CA TYR A 401 -14.74 -4.74 24.34
C TYR A 401 -14.72 -4.68 25.88
N HIS A 402 -13.55 -4.81 26.50
CA HIS A 402 -13.38 -4.68 27.95
C HIS A 402 -13.22 -3.23 28.45
N MET A 403 -13.21 -2.25 27.56
CA MET A 403 -13.08 -0.84 27.92
C MET A 403 -14.43 -0.13 28.06
N PRO A 404 -14.51 0.97 28.82
CA PRO A 404 -15.72 1.80 28.90
C PRO A 404 -16.22 2.31 27.53
N TYR A 405 -15.30 2.42 26.57
CA TYR A 405 -15.56 2.77 25.17
C TYR A 405 -16.54 1.81 24.48
N ALA A 406 -16.61 0.53 24.90
CA ALA A 406 -17.41 -0.48 24.21
C ALA A 406 -18.89 -0.11 24.06
N LYS A 407 -19.45 0.60 25.04
CA LYS A 407 -20.85 1.07 25.05
C LYS A 407 -21.20 2.05 23.93
N TYR A 408 -20.18 2.65 23.31
CA TYR A 408 -20.32 3.67 22.28
C TYR A 408 -19.74 3.22 20.94
N ASN A 409 -19.38 1.94 20.81
CA ASN A 409 -18.89 1.36 19.58
C ASN A 409 -20.03 0.65 18.83
N LEU A 410 -20.25 1.02 17.57
CA LEU A 410 -21.34 0.50 16.74
C LEU A 410 -21.32 -1.02 16.57
N ASN A 411 -20.14 -1.66 16.61
CA ASN A 411 -20.02 -3.12 16.46
C ASN A 411 -20.30 -3.88 17.76
N PHE A 412 -20.31 -3.21 18.91
CA PHE A 412 -20.51 -3.85 20.22
C PHE A 412 -21.88 -3.55 20.83
N ILE A 413 -22.54 -2.48 20.40
CA ILE A 413 -23.88 -2.14 20.89
C ILE A 413 -24.88 -3.23 20.47
N GLY A 414 -25.64 -3.74 21.45
CA GLY A 414 -26.60 -4.83 21.23
C GLY A 414 -25.96 -6.21 21.05
N LEU A 415 -24.64 -6.35 21.14
CA LEU A 415 -23.95 -7.63 20.99
C LEU A 415 -23.90 -8.39 22.32
N SER A 416 -24.48 -9.60 22.35
CA SER A 416 -24.39 -10.50 23.51
C SER A 416 -22.99 -11.07 23.70
N ASP A 417 -22.56 -11.26 24.96
CA ASP A 417 -21.26 -11.83 25.34
C ASP A 417 -20.95 -13.16 24.63
N GLU A 418 -21.93 -14.06 24.50
CA GLU A 418 -21.74 -15.35 23.83
C GLU A 418 -21.37 -15.18 22.35
N ARG A 419 -22.12 -14.33 21.62
CA ARG A 419 -21.83 -14.01 20.21
C ARG A 419 -20.50 -13.30 20.06
N PHE A 420 -20.14 -12.42 21.00
CA PHE A 420 -18.84 -11.76 21.00
C PHE A 420 -17.69 -12.77 21.10
N TRP A 421 -17.73 -13.67 22.09
CA TRP A 421 -16.69 -14.68 22.26
C TRP A 421 -16.66 -15.70 21.12
N GLN A 422 -17.81 -16.02 20.52
CA GLN A 422 -17.87 -16.83 19.31
C GLN A 422 -17.19 -16.13 18.12
N ALA A 423 -17.44 -14.83 17.92
CA ALA A 423 -16.78 -14.04 16.88
C ALA A 423 -15.27 -13.92 17.13
N ALA A 424 -14.85 -13.70 18.39
CA ALA A 424 -13.44 -13.66 18.78
C ALA A 424 -12.74 -15.01 18.55
N ALA A 425 -13.40 -16.13 18.87
CA ALA A 425 -12.87 -17.47 18.60
C ALA A 425 -12.73 -17.73 17.09
N ASN A 426 -13.74 -17.36 16.29
CA ASN A 426 -13.69 -17.47 14.83
C ASN A 426 -12.54 -16.62 14.24
N CYS A 427 -12.34 -15.40 14.75
CA CYS A 427 -11.22 -14.54 14.38
C CYS A 427 -9.88 -15.18 14.76
N GLY A 428 -9.77 -15.81 15.93
CA GLY A 428 -8.58 -16.54 16.36
C GLY A 428 -8.26 -17.75 15.47
N VAL A 429 -9.28 -18.52 15.06
CA VAL A 429 -9.13 -19.63 14.10
C VAL A 429 -8.67 -19.10 12.74
N TYR A 430 -9.28 -18.03 12.25
CA TYR A 430 -8.87 -17.38 11.01
C TYR A 430 -7.41 -16.92 11.06
N ALA A 431 -7.01 -16.24 12.15
CA ALA A 431 -5.62 -15.83 12.39
C ALA A 431 -4.63 -17.00 12.37
N ALA A 432 -5.04 -18.17 12.89
CA ALA A 432 -4.21 -19.38 12.87
C ALA A 432 -4.02 -19.92 11.45
N PHE A 433 -5.07 -19.90 10.61
CA PHE A 433 -4.97 -20.27 9.20
C PHE A 433 -4.11 -19.29 8.40
N GLU A 434 -4.27 -17.98 8.62
CA GLU A 434 -3.40 -16.96 8.03
C GLU A 434 -1.93 -17.18 8.42
N GLY A 435 -1.67 -17.48 9.70
CA GLY A 435 -0.33 -17.82 10.17
C GLY A 435 0.24 -19.08 9.51
N PHE A 436 -0.58 -20.10 9.30
CA PHE A 436 -0.18 -21.31 8.59
C PHE A 436 0.15 -21.01 7.11
N THR A 437 -0.71 -20.26 6.42
CA THR A 437 -0.51 -19.85 5.03
C THR A 437 0.77 -19.03 4.87
N LEU A 438 1.01 -18.07 5.76
CA LEU A 438 2.24 -17.27 5.83
C LEU A 438 3.49 -18.17 5.93
N VAL A 439 3.52 -19.09 6.90
CA VAL A 439 4.66 -20.01 7.10
C VAL A 439 4.85 -20.92 5.90
N PHE A 440 3.76 -21.46 5.35
CA PHE A 440 3.78 -22.29 4.16
C PHE A 440 4.36 -21.55 2.95
N LEU A 441 3.95 -20.31 2.70
CA LEU A 441 4.45 -19.54 1.56
C LEU A 441 5.87 -19.06 1.78
N PHE A 442 6.25 -18.70 3.00
CA PHE A 442 7.63 -18.31 3.31
C PHE A 442 8.58 -19.48 3.08
N THR A 443 8.19 -20.69 3.51
CA THR A 443 8.97 -21.90 3.26
C THR A 443 9.00 -22.26 1.78
N LEU A 444 7.90 -22.11 1.05
CA LEU A 444 7.83 -22.34 -0.40
C LEU A 444 8.73 -21.37 -1.18
N VAL A 445 8.67 -20.07 -0.86
CA VAL A 445 9.51 -19.02 -1.47
C VAL A 445 10.98 -19.29 -1.19
N ARG A 446 11.34 -19.65 0.05
CA ARG A 446 12.72 -20.02 0.41
C ARG A 446 13.18 -21.27 -0.34
N ALA A 447 12.38 -22.32 -0.39
CA ALA A 447 12.72 -23.57 -1.07
C ALA A 447 12.88 -23.38 -2.59
N LYS A 448 12.03 -22.53 -3.19
CA LYS A 448 12.01 -22.34 -4.64
C LYS A 448 13.00 -21.29 -5.13
N TYR A 449 13.23 -20.23 -4.36
CA TYR A 449 14.00 -19.06 -4.79
C TYR A 449 15.30 -18.84 -4.01
N GLY A 450 15.54 -19.58 -2.92
CA GLY A 450 16.76 -19.47 -2.10
C GLY A 450 16.84 -18.19 -1.25
N LEU A 451 15.78 -17.37 -1.23
CA LEU A 451 15.75 -16.09 -0.52
C LEU A 451 15.36 -16.30 0.94
N SER A 452 16.03 -15.57 1.85
CA SER A 452 15.66 -15.55 3.27
C SER A 452 14.47 -14.61 3.48
N THR A 453 13.26 -15.19 3.52
CA THR A 453 11.99 -14.43 3.57
C THR A 453 11.85 -13.56 4.81
N LEU A 454 12.29 -14.03 5.98
CA LEU A 454 12.25 -13.24 7.23
C LEU A 454 13.15 -12.00 7.16
N TYR A 455 14.36 -12.16 6.60
CA TYR A 455 15.27 -11.03 6.38
C TYR A 455 14.70 -10.06 5.33
N GLN A 456 14.10 -10.61 4.28
CA GLN A 456 13.47 -9.82 3.22
C GLN A 456 12.32 -8.98 3.79
N LEU A 457 11.47 -9.59 4.63
CA LEU A 457 10.41 -8.88 5.31
C LEU A 457 10.95 -7.78 6.24
N ALA A 458 11.89 -8.09 7.12
CA ALA A 458 12.45 -7.09 8.04
C ALA A 458 13.13 -5.94 7.29
N PHE A 459 13.83 -6.23 6.19
CA PHE A 459 14.38 -5.21 5.30
C PHE A 459 13.29 -4.28 4.74
N ILE A 460 12.17 -4.83 4.26
CA ILE A 460 11.03 -4.03 3.76
C ILE A 460 10.45 -3.18 4.89
N LEU A 461 10.22 -3.76 6.07
CA LEU A 461 9.64 -3.05 7.21
C LEU A 461 10.54 -1.92 7.72
N GLU A 462 11.86 -2.12 7.79
CA GLU A 462 12.80 -1.07 8.18
C GLU A 462 12.94 0.00 7.09
N LYS A 463 13.10 -0.41 5.83
CA LYS A 463 13.29 0.52 4.71
C LYS A 463 12.07 1.43 4.52
N TYR A 464 10.87 0.88 4.69
CA TYR A 464 9.61 1.56 4.41
C TYR A 464 8.79 1.88 5.66
N TRP A 465 9.44 1.94 6.83
CA TRP A 465 8.75 2.05 8.12
C TRP A 465 7.76 3.23 8.20
N MET A 466 8.13 4.42 7.71
CA MET A 466 7.25 5.60 7.74
C MET A 466 5.96 5.38 6.94
N SER A 467 6.10 4.72 5.79
CA SER A 467 5.01 4.43 4.86
C SER A 467 4.09 3.35 5.41
N VAL A 468 4.66 2.28 5.96
CA VAL A 468 3.92 1.16 6.57
C VAL A 468 3.19 1.61 7.83
N GLN A 469 3.88 2.29 8.75
CA GLN A 469 3.28 2.83 9.97
C GLN A 469 2.19 3.86 9.67
N GLY A 470 2.45 4.79 8.75
CA GLY A 470 1.47 5.82 8.38
C GLY A 470 0.15 5.23 7.87
N LYS A 471 0.22 4.15 7.07
CA LYS A 471 -0.97 3.45 6.59
C LYS A 471 -1.65 2.63 7.68
N LEU A 472 -0.88 1.85 8.45
CA LEU A 472 -1.44 1.02 9.52
C LEU A 472 -2.12 1.87 10.60
N VAL A 473 -1.45 2.90 11.10
CA VAL A 473 -2.02 3.83 12.08
C VAL A 473 -3.20 4.60 11.49
N GLY A 474 -3.08 5.07 10.24
CA GLY A 474 -4.16 5.81 9.57
C GLY A 474 -5.43 4.99 9.38
N SER A 475 -5.30 3.71 9.01
CA SER A 475 -6.45 2.81 8.84
C SER A 475 -7.09 2.41 10.16
N LEU A 476 -6.29 2.06 11.17
CA LEU A 476 -6.81 1.80 12.51
C LEU A 476 -7.52 3.03 13.08
N ALA A 477 -6.93 4.23 12.93
CA ALA A 477 -7.55 5.50 13.32
C ALA A 477 -8.89 5.73 12.62
N LEU A 478 -8.97 5.44 11.32
CA LEU A 478 -10.22 5.53 10.59
C LEU A 478 -11.26 4.54 11.13
N ILE A 479 -10.93 3.25 11.27
CA ILE A 479 -11.84 2.23 11.81
C ILE A 479 -12.38 2.65 13.18
N PHE A 480 -11.52 3.18 14.05
CA PHE A 480 -11.95 3.68 15.36
C PHE A 480 -12.88 4.89 15.26
N ILE A 481 -12.59 5.85 14.38
CA ILE A 481 -13.47 7.00 14.14
C ILE A 481 -14.84 6.51 13.63
N LEU A 482 -14.86 5.71 12.57
CA LEU A 482 -16.12 5.29 11.92
C LEU A 482 -17.00 4.44 12.85
N ASN A 483 -16.41 3.61 13.71
CA ASN A 483 -17.16 2.79 14.66
C ASN A 483 -17.62 3.53 15.92
N THR A 484 -17.25 4.80 16.13
CA THR A 484 -17.66 5.57 17.32
C THR A 484 -19.00 6.27 17.07
N VAL A 485 -20.03 5.97 17.87
CA VAL A 485 -21.40 6.53 17.73
C VAL A 485 -21.42 8.05 17.68
N HIS A 486 -20.58 8.73 18.48
CA HIS A 486 -20.50 10.19 18.51
C HIS A 486 -20.06 10.83 17.19
N GLN A 487 -19.47 10.06 16.27
CA GLN A 487 -19.16 10.51 14.90
C GLN A 487 -20.39 10.50 13.98
N GLY A 488 -21.55 10.03 14.48
CA GLY A 488 -22.85 10.17 13.83
C GLY A 488 -23.01 9.35 12.55
N MET A 489 -22.36 8.20 12.48
CA MET A 489 -22.60 7.22 11.42
C MET A 489 -23.85 6.39 11.75
N ASP A 490 -24.90 6.58 10.96
CA ASP A 490 -26.12 5.78 10.98
C ASP A 490 -26.65 5.62 9.55
N LEU A 491 -26.82 4.37 9.12
CA LEU A 491 -27.14 4.00 7.76
C LEU A 491 -28.64 3.82 7.52
N SER A 492 -29.40 3.65 8.60
CA SER A 492 -30.86 3.67 8.53
C SER A 492 -31.39 5.06 8.11
N LEU A 493 -30.53 6.08 8.14
CA LEU A 493 -30.83 7.49 7.90
C LEU A 493 -31.89 8.05 8.87
N HIS A 494 -32.22 7.31 9.94
CA HIS A 494 -33.18 7.75 10.95
C HIS A 494 -32.52 8.63 12.03
N PHE A 495 -31.22 8.46 12.29
CA PHE A 495 -30.43 9.22 13.28
C PHE A 495 -31.08 9.26 14.67
N ASN A 496 -31.74 8.15 15.03
CA ASN A 496 -32.36 7.97 16.34
C ASN A 496 -31.37 7.30 17.30
N TRP A 497 -30.52 8.14 17.89
CA TRP A 497 -29.43 7.71 18.75
C TRP A 497 -29.88 6.99 20.02
N GLU A 498 -31.11 7.22 20.50
CA GLU A 498 -31.68 6.50 21.64
C GLU A 498 -31.89 5.02 21.28
N LYS A 499 -32.58 4.76 20.15
CA LYS A 499 -32.74 3.38 19.63
C LYS A 499 -31.41 2.70 19.30
N VAL A 500 -30.44 3.45 18.78
CA VAL A 500 -29.11 2.92 18.48
C VAL A 500 -28.43 2.48 19.76
N LEU A 501 -28.39 3.33 20.79
CA LEU A 501 -27.74 3.03 22.08
C LEU A 501 -28.42 1.88 22.85
N ASP A 502 -29.75 1.76 22.73
CA ASP A 502 -30.51 0.68 23.34
C ASP A 502 -30.35 -0.66 22.58
N GLY A 503 -29.66 -0.67 21.43
CA GLY A 503 -29.48 -1.85 20.59
C GLY A 503 -30.75 -2.30 19.86
N THR A 504 -31.85 -1.54 19.95
CA THR A 504 -33.15 -1.89 19.37
C THR A 504 -33.29 -1.46 17.91
N ALA A 505 -32.43 -0.55 17.43
CA ALA A 505 -32.42 -0.11 16.03
C ALA A 505 -32.22 -1.26 15.01
N VAL A 506 -31.52 -2.33 15.40
CA VAL A 506 -31.26 -3.49 14.51
C VAL A 506 -32.48 -4.43 14.41
N HIS A 507 -33.40 -4.37 15.38
CA HIS A 507 -34.53 -5.31 15.44
C HIS A 507 -35.76 -4.87 14.62
N ASP A 508 -35.89 -3.59 14.26
CA ASP A 508 -37.02 -3.08 13.49
C ASP A 508 -36.90 -3.33 11.97
N GLU A 509 -35.73 -3.72 11.45
CA GLU A 509 -35.53 -4.02 10.01
C GLU A 509 -35.89 -5.46 9.59
N HIS A 510 -36.28 -6.32 10.55
CA HIS A 510 -36.90 -7.61 10.24
C HIS A 510 -38.33 -7.69 10.79
N PRO A 511 -39.32 -7.08 10.12
CA PRO A 511 -40.68 -7.53 10.27
C PRO A 511 -40.78 -8.89 9.55
N ASN A 512 -40.90 -9.96 10.32
CA ASN A 512 -41.42 -11.28 9.93
C ASN A 512 -41.48 -11.59 8.42
N SER A 513 -40.53 -12.34 7.88
CA SER A 513 -40.78 -13.40 6.88
C SER A 513 -39.51 -14.18 6.52
#